data_AF-A0AAU7U3L0-F1
#
_entry.id   AF-A0AAU7U3L0-F1
#
_cell.length_a   1.000
_cell.length_b   1.000
_cell.length_c   1.000
_cell.angle_alpha   90.00
_cell.angle_beta   90.00
_cell.angle_gamma   90.00
#
_symmetry.space_group_name_H-M   'P 1'
#
loop_
_entity.id
_entity.type
_entity.pdbx_description
1 polymer ?
#
loop_
_entity_poly.entity_id
_entity_poly.type
_entity_poly.pdbx_seq_one_letter_code
_entity_poly.pdbx_strand_id
1 'polypeptide(L)'
;MNELQSLNGINLIYLISYDFKDASSAHQRINDAFMSDGFMRDAKLDDNSLPRNFYASRKTIMYNPLKSTPEDAIKQESQRFHNWVIDLMEMDATSSHARLFTSVSDEMNTGVHLLLR
;
A
#
# COMPACT_ATOMS: atom_id res chain seq x y z
N MET A 1 20.71 22.03 -24.60
CA MET A 1 21.22 21.58 -23.30
C MET A 1 20.24 20.53 -22.78
N ASN A 2 20.66 19.26 -22.71
CA ASN A 2 19.85 18.20 -22.12
C ASN A 2 20.02 18.29 -20.61
N GLU A 3 19.04 18.84 -19.90
CA GLU A 3 18.94 18.67 -18.46
C GLU A 3 18.65 17.19 -18.19
N LEU A 4 19.69 16.44 -17.82
CA LEU A 4 19.53 15.21 -17.06
C LEU A 4 18.86 15.62 -15.74
N GLN A 5 17.53 15.63 -15.74
CA GLN A 5 16.72 15.92 -14.55
C GLN A 5 17.06 14.85 -13.50
N SER A 6 17.78 15.23 -12.45
CA SER A 6 18.08 14.33 -11.33
C SER A 6 16.77 13.99 -10.63
N LEU A 7 16.23 12.81 -10.92
CA LEU A 7 15.15 12.25 -10.14
C LEU A 7 15.71 11.80 -8.80
N ASN A 8 15.02 12.18 -7.73
CA ASN A 8 15.34 11.73 -6.37
C ASN A 8 14.42 10.57 -6.00
N GLY A 9 14.98 9.56 -5.33
CA GLY A 9 14.24 8.40 -4.85
C GLY A 9 13.81 8.57 -3.39
N ILE A 10 12.59 8.13 -3.08
CA ILE A 10 12.07 8.04 -1.70
C ILE A 10 11.59 6.60 -1.47
N ASN A 11 12.11 5.95 -0.43
CA ASN A 11 11.62 4.64 -0.01
C ASN A 11 10.37 4.80 0.83
N LEU A 12 9.28 4.17 0.39
CA LEU A 12 7.98 4.25 1.04
C LEU A 12 7.55 2.87 1.53
N ILE A 13 6.89 2.87 2.69
CA ILE A 13 6.17 1.75 3.26
C ILE A 13 4.69 1.93 2.94
N TYR A 14 4.08 0.89 2.40
CA TYR A 14 2.66 0.84 2.05
C TYR A 14 1.98 -0.15 2.99
N LEU A 15 0.87 0.27 3.61
CA LEU A 15 0.07 -0.56 4.50
C LEU A 15 -1.37 -0.61 4.00
N ILE A 16 -1.97 -1.79 4.07
CA ILE A 16 -3.39 -2.02 3.78
C ILE A 16 -3.96 -2.85 4.92
N SER A 17 -5.12 -2.46 5.42
CA SER A 17 -5.96 -3.33 6.24
C SER A 17 -7.41 -3.14 5.82
N TYR A 18 -8.13 -4.23 5.64
CA TYR A 18 -9.55 -4.16 5.32
C TYR A 18 -10.38 -5.18 6.09
N ASP A 19 -11.66 -4.89 6.26
CA ASP A 19 -12.63 -5.82 6.83
C ASP A 19 -13.88 -5.85 5.95
N PHE A 20 -14.26 -7.04 5.47
CA PHE A 20 -15.49 -7.26 4.73
C PHE A 20 -16.50 -7.94 5.61
N LYS A 21 -17.76 -7.51 5.51
CA LYS A 21 -18.85 -8.07 6.30
C LYS A 21 -19.23 -9.51 5.88
N ASP A 22 -18.88 -9.91 4.66
CA ASP A 22 -19.25 -11.20 4.07
C ASP A 22 -18.03 -11.97 3.54
N ALA A 23 -17.89 -13.22 3.98
CA ALA A 23 -16.80 -14.14 3.64
C ALA A 23 -16.98 -14.72 2.23
N SER A 24 -16.75 -13.91 1.20
CA SER A 24 -16.87 -14.34 -0.20
C SER A 24 -15.52 -14.58 -0.88
N SER A 25 -15.56 -15.24 -2.05
CA SER A 25 -14.44 -15.43 -2.98
C SER A 25 -13.68 -14.15 -3.35
N ALA A 26 -14.26 -12.96 -3.08
CA ALA A 26 -13.60 -11.67 -3.23
C ALA A 26 -12.32 -11.58 -2.39
N HIS A 27 -12.29 -12.16 -1.18
CA HIS A 27 -11.09 -12.13 -0.33
C HIS A 27 -9.88 -12.78 -1.00
N GLN A 28 -10.09 -13.89 -1.72
CA GLN A 28 -8.99 -14.60 -2.37
C GLN A 28 -8.45 -13.82 -3.56
N ARG A 29 -9.33 -13.27 -4.41
CA ARG A 29 -8.90 -12.44 -5.55
C ARG A 29 -8.17 -11.17 -5.12
N ILE A 30 -8.68 -10.49 -4.09
CA ILE A 30 -8.06 -9.30 -3.51
C ILE A 30 -6.69 -9.64 -2.93
N ASN A 31 -6.59 -10.75 -2.19
CA ASN A 31 -5.32 -11.26 -1.68
C ASN A 31 -4.32 -11.55 -2.83
N ASP A 32 -4.75 -12.23 -3.88
CA ASP A 32 -3.89 -12.60 -5.00
C ASP A 32 -3.39 -11.37 -5.75
N ALA A 33 -4.24 -10.35 -5.92
CA ALA A 33 -3.86 -9.10 -6.54
C ALA A 33 -2.83 -8.31 -5.69
N PHE A 34 -3.03 -8.22 -4.38
CA PHE A 34 -2.03 -7.61 -3.49
C PHE A 34 -0.70 -8.34 -3.53
N MET A 35 -0.71 -9.67 -3.46
CA MET A 35 0.51 -10.49 -3.56
C MET A 35 1.21 -10.29 -4.92
N SER A 36 0.47 -10.17 -6.02
CA SER A 36 1.03 -9.92 -7.35
C SER A 36 1.72 -8.56 -7.49
N ASP A 37 1.27 -7.57 -6.72
CA ASP A 37 1.86 -6.22 -6.68
C ASP A 37 2.96 -6.06 -5.62
N GLY A 38 3.44 -7.19 -5.07
CA GLY A 38 4.55 -7.24 -4.13
C GLY A 38 4.18 -6.88 -2.70
N PHE A 39 2.90 -6.98 -2.33
CA PHE A 39 2.50 -6.92 -0.93
C PHE A 39 2.69 -8.27 -0.26
N MET A 40 3.15 -8.25 0.98
CA MET A 40 3.26 -9.42 1.82
C MET A 40 2.24 -9.32 2.95
N ARG A 41 1.62 -10.45 3.28
CA ARG A 41 0.84 -10.62 4.50
C ARG A 41 1.76 -11.14 5.59
N ASP A 42 1.73 -10.52 6.77
CA ASP A 42 2.34 -11.17 7.94
C ASP A 42 1.44 -12.35 8.33
N ALA A 43 1.91 -13.57 8.04
CA ALA A 43 1.14 -14.80 8.17
C ALA A 43 1.51 -15.59 9.43
N LYS A 44 2.28 -15.02 10.36
CA LYS A 44 2.51 -15.69 11.64
C LYS A 44 1.18 -15.77 12.37
N LEU A 45 0.78 -16.99 12.74
CA LEU A 45 -0.47 -17.33 13.44
C LEU A 45 -0.19 -17.45 14.94
N ASP A 46 0.43 -16.44 15.54
CA ASP A 46 0.63 -16.30 16.98
C ASP A 46 -0.33 -15.25 17.55
N ASP A 47 -0.62 -15.25 18.86
CA ASP A 47 -1.59 -14.34 19.50
C ASP A 47 -1.27 -12.83 19.33
N ASN A 48 -0.08 -12.49 18.80
CA ASN A 48 0.36 -11.15 18.43
C ASN A 48 0.37 -10.89 16.91
N SER A 49 -0.26 -11.77 16.13
CA SER A 49 -0.32 -11.68 14.67
C SER A 49 -1.11 -10.46 14.20
N LEU A 50 -0.63 -9.81 13.15
CA LEU A 50 -1.39 -8.78 12.46
C LEU A 50 -2.71 -9.36 11.93
N PRO A 51 -3.77 -8.55 11.80
CA PRO A 51 -5.05 -9.02 11.26
C PRO A 51 -4.88 -9.79 9.96
N ARG A 52 -5.69 -10.82 9.72
CA ARG A 52 -5.63 -11.67 8.50
C ARG A 52 -5.69 -10.88 7.18
N ASN A 53 -6.22 -9.67 7.22
CA ASN A 53 -6.36 -8.79 6.07
C ASN A 53 -5.37 -7.61 6.08
N PHE A 54 -4.27 -7.74 6.84
CA PHE A 54 -3.20 -6.76 6.88
C PHE A 54 -2.11 -7.10 5.86
N TYR A 55 -1.77 -6.14 5.00
CA TYR A 55 -0.76 -6.28 3.97
C TYR A 55 0.22 -5.13 4.06
N ALA A 56 1.47 -5.41 3.73
CA ALA A 56 2.50 -4.40 3.70
C ALA A 56 3.45 -4.59 2.52
N SER A 57 3.95 -3.50 1.96
CA SER A 57 4.95 -3.50 0.90
C SER A 57 5.95 -2.36 1.08
N ARG A 58 7.06 -2.42 0.35
CA ARG A 58 8.05 -1.37 0.24
C ARG A 58 8.32 -1.08 -1.23
N LYS A 59 8.24 0.19 -1.63
CA LYS A 59 8.57 0.63 -3.00
C LYS A 59 9.35 1.94 -2.96
N THR A 60 10.27 2.12 -3.90
CA THR A 60 10.93 3.40 -4.13
C THR A 60 10.16 4.18 -5.17
N ILE A 61 9.69 5.38 -4.84
CA ILE A 61 9.14 6.30 -5.83
C ILE A 61 10.19 7.32 -6.26
N MET A 62 10.08 7.77 -7.51
CA MET A 62 10.95 8.80 -8.05
C MET A 62 10.17 10.11 -8.16
N TYR A 63 10.75 11.22 -7.73
CA TYR A 63 10.18 12.55 -7.89
C TYR A 63 11.20 13.53 -8.47
N ASN A 64 10.70 14.58 -9.14
CA ASN A 64 11.55 15.65 -9.63
C ASN A 64 11.55 16.80 -8.60
N PRO A 65 12.70 17.08 -7.94
CA PRO A 65 12.77 18.10 -6.90
C PRO A 65 12.56 19.53 -7.41
N LEU A 66 12.63 19.76 -8.74
CA LEU A 66 12.28 21.05 -9.35
C LEU A 66 10.77 21.24 -9.54
N LYS A 67 9.98 20.16 -9.44
CA LYS A 67 8.52 20.18 -9.70
C LYS A 67 7.68 19.97 -8.45
N SER A 68 8.17 19.20 -7.47
CA SER A 68 7.42 18.89 -6.25
C SER A 68 8.37 18.62 -5.09
N THR A 69 7.89 18.84 -3.86
CA THR A 69 8.63 18.42 -2.66
C THR A 69 8.46 16.91 -2.42
N PRO A 70 9.28 16.30 -1.55
CA PRO A 70 9.06 14.92 -1.10
C PRO A 70 7.67 14.71 -0.50
N GLU A 71 7.17 15.66 0.30
CA GLU A 71 5.86 15.59 0.94
C GLU A 71 4.74 15.61 -0.09
N ASP A 72 4.85 16.45 -1.13
CA ASP A 72 3.91 16.48 -2.24
C ASP A 72 3.91 15.17 -3.03
N ALA A 73 5.09 14.58 -3.25
CA ALA A 73 5.22 13.29 -3.92
C ALA A 73 4.59 12.16 -3.10
N ILE A 74 4.83 12.13 -1.78
CA ILE A 74 4.20 11.19 -0.85
C ILE A 74 2.69 11.37 -0.85
N LYS A 75 2.18 12.60 -0.77
CA LYS A 75 0.75 12.88 -0.76
C LYS A 75 0.06 12.39 -2.05
N GLN A 76 0.69 12.63 -3.20
CA GLN A 76 0.18 12.14 -4.49
C GLN A 76 0.20 10.60 -4.55
N GLU A 77 1.28 9.98 -4.06
CA GLU A 77 1.38 8.53 -3.96
C GLU A 77 0.29 7.95 -3.05
N SER A 78 0.08 8.53 -1.87
CA SER A 78 -0.97 8.12 -0.92
C SER A 78 -2.34 8.15 -1.57
N GLN A 79 -2.67 9.21 -2.32
CA GLN A 79 -3.95 9.32 -3.00
C GLN A 79 -4.09 8.29 -4.13
N ARG A 80 -3.05 8.12 -4.95
CA ARG A 80 -3.03 7.14 -6.04
C ARG A 80 -3.22 5.73 -5.49
N PHE A 81 -2.48 5.41 -4.43
CA PHE A 81 -2.55 4.12 -3.76
C PHE A 81 -3.93 3.86 -3.16
N HIS A 82 -4.50 4.84 -2.44
CA HIS A 82 -5.84 4.71 -1.86
C HIS A 82 -6.90 4.43 -2.93
N ASN A 83 -6.88 5.17 -4.04
CA ASN A 83 -7.82 4.97 -5.15
C ASN A 83 -7.65 3.59 -5.78
N TRP A 84 -6.41 3.14 -6.02
CA TRP A 84 -6.15 1.81 -6.55
C TRP A 84 -6.71 0.70 -5.64
N VAL A 85 -6.56 0.82 -4.32
CA VAL A 85 -7.14 -0.15 -3.38
C VAL A 85 -8.66 -0.12 -3.41
N ILE A 86 -9.28 1.06 -3.47
CA ILE A 86 -10.74 1.19 -3.62
C ILE A 86 -11.21 0.51 -4.90
N ASP A 87 -10.62 0.83 -6.05
CA ASP A 87 -11.00 0.26 -7.35
C ASP A 87 -10.94 -1.28 -7.30
N LEU A 88 -9.87 -1.81 -6.68
CA LEU A 88 -9.68 -3.25 -6.51
C LEU A 88 -10.74 -3.89 -5.61
N MET A 89 -11.18 -3.19 -4.56
CA MET A 89 -12.22 -3.66 -3.65
C MET A 89 -13.62 -3.52 -4.25
N GLU A 90 -13.91 -2.44 -4.99
CA GLU A 90 -15.21 -2.18 -5.62
C GLU A 90 -15.48 -3.11 -6.81
N MET A 91 -14.43 -3.51 -7.55
CA MET A 91 -14.53 -4.50 -8.62
C MET A 91 -15.09 -5.85 -8.15
N ASP A 92 -14.88 -6.21 -6.88
CA ASP A 92 -15.18 -7.53 -6.35
C ASP A 92 -16.20 -7.56 -5.19
N ALA A 93 -16.44 -6.42 -4.53
CA ALA A 93 -17.29 -6.32 -3.35
C ALA A 93 -18.25 -5.13 -3.47
N THR A 94 -19.14 -5.17 -4.46
CA THR A 94 -20.07 -4.08 -4.88
C THR A 94 -21.05 -3.53 -3.83
N SER A 95 -20.98 -3.92 -2.55
CA SER A 95 -21.93 -3.43 -1.54
C SER A 95 -21.59 -3.74 -0.08
N SER A 96 -20.58 -4.57 0.20
CA SER A 96 -20.18 -4.83 1.59
C SER A 96 -19.45 -3.61 2.12
N HIS A 97 -19.99 -3.01 3.18
CA HIS A 97 -19.43 -1.81 3.83
C HIS A 97 -18.05 -2.16 4.40
N ALA A 98 -17.02 -2.03 3.56
CA ALA A 98 -15.68 -2.43 3.91
C ALA A 98 -15.04 -1.34 4.76
N ARG A 99 -14.54 -1.70 5.94
CA ARG A 99 -13.67 -0.79 6.68
C ARG A 99 -12.29 -0.90 6.03
N LEU A 100 -11.88 0.13 5.30
CA LEU A 100 -10.58 0.19 4.64
C LEU A 100 -9.66 1.17 5.38
N PHE A 101 -8.44 0.72 5.65
CA PHE A 101 -7.32 1.55 6.04
C PHE A 101 -6.19 1.37 5.03
N THR A 102 -5.68 2.48 4.51
CA THR A 102 -4.48 2.53 3.66
C THR A 102 -3.53 3.57 4.23
N SER A 103 -2.24 3.26 4.22
CA SER A 103 -1.19 4.24 4.58
C SER A 103 -0.03 4.13 3.60
N VAL A 104 0.53 5.28 3.25
CA VAL A 104 1.83 5.39 2.60
C VAL A 104 2.65 6.37 3.41
N SER A 105 3.82 5.93 3.85
CA SER A 105 4.71 6.73 4.69
C SER A 105 6.16 6.48 4.29
N ASP A 106 7.01 7.46 4.51
CA ASP A 106 8.43 7.27 4.26
C ASP A 106 9.05 6.27 5.23
N GLU A 107 10.03 5.51 4.75
CA GLU A 107 10.68 4.49 5.58
C GLU A 107 11.34 5.09 6.82
N MET A 108 11.83 6.33 6.73
CA MET A 108 12.53 6.99 7.84
C MET A 108 11.62 7.39 9.00
N ASN A 109 10.34 7.73 8.77
CA ASN A 109 9.40 8.08 9.83
C ASN A 109 8.36 6.97 10.10
N THR A 110 8.52 5.80 9.49
CA THR A 110 7.64 4.65 9.74
C THR A 110 8.22 3.77 10.84
N GLY A 111 7.57 3.73 12.00
CA GLY A 111 7.94 2.84 13.11
C GLY A 111 7.67 1.33 12.86
N VAL A 112 7.17 0.98 11.68
CA VAL A 112 6.94 -0.41 11.25
C VAL A 112 8.16 -0.91 10.49
N HIS A 113 8.95 -1.77 11.12
CA HIS A 113 10.05 -2.48 10.48
C HIS A 113 9.52 -3.75 9.81
N LEU A 114 9.29 -3.69 8.49
CA LEU A 114 8.93 -4.88 7.73
C LEU A 114 10.18 -5.75 7.50
N LEU A 115 10.17 -6.96 8.04
CA LEU A 115 11.12 -8.01 7.69
C LEU A 115 10.69 -8.65 6.35
N LEU A 116 10.72 -7.86 5.27
CA LEU A 116 10.51 -8.37 3.92
C LEU A 116 11.77 -9.18 3.56
N ARG A 117 11.60 -10.48 3.34
CA ARG A 117 12.68 -11.38 2.91
C ARG A 117 12.86 -11.33 1.40
#